data_AF-A0A452YJJ3-F1
#
_entry.id   AF-A0A452YJJ3-F1
#
_cell.length_a   1.000
_cell.length_b   1.000
_cell.length_c   1.000
_cell.angle_alpha   90.00
_cell.angle_beta   90.00
_cell.angle_gamma   90.00
#
_symmetry.space_group_name_H-M   'P 1'
#
loop_
_entity.id
_entity.type
_entity.pdbx_description
1 polymer ?
#
loop_
_entity_poly.entity_id
_entity_poly.type
_entity_poly.pdbx_seq_one_letter_code
_entity_poly.pdbx_strand_id
1 'polypeptide(L)'
;MLDVGTNNEELLEDKLYLGLRQPRLEGEEYLAVVDEFMEAVHARWPKAIVQFEDFQMKWAFETLQRYRSRFCMFNDDVQGTAGVALAGLLGAVRAQGRPLADFTKQKIVVVGAGSAGIGVLNMAKHAMLRMPGTHKIGELGEGHNQFWVLDKDGLITKSRKDLDPAVARFARGYGPEEVEDLHEGASLVEVVKKVKPHVLLGLSGVGGIFNEEVLKAMKESDSPCPAIFAMSNPTTKGFSLYLLSNT
;
A
#
# COMPACT_ATOMS: atom_id res chain seq x y z
N MET A 1 6.67 15.19 18.43
CA MET A 1 5.27 14.76 18.21
C MET A 1 4.44 16.03 18.07
N LEU A 2 3.67 16.16 16.99
CA LEU A 2 2.75 17.29 16.78
C LEU A 2 1.40 16.91 17.39
N ASP A 3 1.07 17.47 18.54
CA ASP A 3 -0.22 17.24 19.19
C ASP A 3 -1.23 18.28 18.71
N VAL A 4 -2.22 17.82 17.94
CA VAL A 4 -3.33 18.61 17.41
C VAL A 4 -4.67 18.13 17.96
N GLY A 5 -4.67 17.39 19.08
CA GLY A 5 -5.83 16.72 19.65
C GLY A 5 -5.90 15.23 19.28
N THR A 6 -6.98 14.59 19.72
CA THR A 6 -7.27 13.17 19.45
C THR A 6 -8.77 12.93 19.32
N ASN A 7 -9.16 12.00 18.44
CA ASN A 7 -10.54 11.53 18.30
C ASN A 7 -10.76 10.18 19.00
N ASN A 8 -9.78 9.71 19.77
CA ASN A 8 -9.91 8.50 20.57
C ASN A 8 -10.62 8.86 21.89
N GLU A 9 -11.88 8.44 22.03
CA GLU A 9 -12.72 8.71 23.20
C GLU A 9 -12.11 8.17 24.50
N GLU A 10 -11.50 6.97 24.47
CA GLU A 10 -10.86 6.38 25.65
C GLU A 10 -9.72 7.27 26.18
N LEU A 11 -8.93 7.87 25.28
CA LEU A 11 -7.85 8.80 25.66
C LEU A 11 -8.39 10.15 26.16
N LEU A 12 -9.51 10.63 25.60
CA LEU A 12 -10.13 11.88 26.06
C LEU A 12 -10.67 11.75 27.49
N GLU A 13 -11.18 10.56 27.84
CA GLU A 13 -11.71 10.24 29.17
C GLU A 13 -10.61 9.83 30.17
N ASP A 14 -9.49 9.29 29.69
CA ASP A 14 -8.39 8.83 30.56
C ASP A 14 -7.75 10.01 31.30
N LYS A 15 -7.83 10.03 32.63
CA LYS A 15 -7.22 11.05 33.49
C LYS A 15 -5.70 11.12 33.40
N LEU A 16 -5.06 10.05 32.93
CA LEU A 16 -3.60 9.98 32.74
C LEU A 16 -3.16 10.43 31.35
N TYR A 17 -4.08 10.70 30.42
CA TYR A 17 -3.75 11.22 29.10
C TYR A 17 -3.09 12.60 29.20
N LEU A 18 -1.88 12.70 28.65
CA LEU A 18 -1.01 13.88 28.68
C LEU A 18 -1.23 14.84 27.50
N GLY A 19 -1.96 14.41 26.47
CA GLY A 19 -2.18 15.20 25.26
C GLY A 19 -3.35 16.18 25.37
N LEU A 20 -3.59 16.91 24.28
CA LEU A 20 -4.70 17.85 24.17
C LEU A 20 -6.06 17.11 24.23
N ARG A 21 -6.89 17.47 25.20
CA ARG A 21 -8.24 16.91 25.40
C ARG A 21 -9.30 17.58 24.53
N GLN A 22 -9.07 17.55 23.23
CA GLN A 22 -9.99 18.06 22.23
C GLN A 22 -9.95 17.19 20.97
N PRO A 23 -11.01 17.22 20.14
CA PRO A 23 -10.98 16.59 18.83
C PRO A 23 -9.79 17.07 17.99
N ARG A 24 -9.32 16.22 17.08
CA ARG A 24 -8.24 16.57 16.16
C ARG A 24 -8.63 17.77 15.31
N LEU A 25 -7.68 18.69 15.13
CA LEU A 25 -7.78 19.70 14.07
C LEU A 25 -7.95 19.03 12.71
N GLU A 26 -8.66 19.72 11.82
CA GLU A 26 -8.97 19.27 10.47
C GLU A 26 -8.76 20.43 9.48
N GLY A 27 -8.67 20.10 8.19
CA GLY A 27 -8.53 21.09 7.12
C GLY A 27 -7.30 22.01 7.26
N GLU A 28 -7.49 23.29 6.98
CA GLU A 28 -6.40 24.28 6.97
C GLU A 28 -5.80 24.54 8.35
N GLU A 29 -6.55 24.38 9.44
CA GLU A 29 -6.02 24.56 10.80
C GLU A 29 -4.98 23.49 11.12
N TYR A 30 -5.24 22.24 10.72
CA TYR A 30 -4.25 21.16 10.82
C TYR A 30 -3.01 21.48 9.99
N LEU A 31 -3.21 21.87 8.73
CA LEU A 31 -2.11 22.13 7.81
C LEU A 31 -1.26 23.33 8.24
N ALA A 32 -1.86 24.38 8.78
CA ALA A 32 -1.14 25.56 9.27
C ALA A 32 -0.13 25.22 10.36
N VAL A 33 -0.48 24.31 11.29
CA VAL A 33 0.45 23.82 12.33
C VAL A 33 1.64 23.09 11.69
N VAL A 34 1.38 22.25 10.69
CA VAL A 34 2.43 21.50 10.00
C VAL A 34 3.29 22.42 9.13
N ASP A 35 2.70 23.40 8.45
CA ASP A 35 3.40 24.42 7.66
C ASP A 35 4.37 25.19 8.54
N GLU A 36 3.90 25.72 9.68
CA GLU A 36 4.72 26.46 10.63
C GLU A 36 5.90 25.61 11.13
N PHE A 37 5.64 24.34 11.46
CA PHE A 37 6.70 23.40 11.86
C PHE A 37 7.76 23.22 10.75
N MET A 38 7.33 22.98 9.50
CA MET A 38 8.23 22.76 8.37
C MET A 38 9.10 24.00 8.09
N GLU A 39 8.50 25.19 8.10
CA GLU A 39 9.22 26.45 7.92
C GLU A 39 10.20 26.71 9.07
N ALA A 40 9.79 26.49 10.33
CA ALA A 40 10.64 26.70 11.49
C ALA A 40 11.85 25.76 11.50
N VAL A 41 11.65 24.47 11.20
CA VAL A 41 12.73 23.48 11.09
C VAL A 41 13.69 23.87 9.97
N HIS A 42 13.17 24.26 8.80
CA HIS A 42 14.01 24.65 7.67
C HIS A 42 14.80 25.94 7.95
N ALA A 43 14.17 26.95 8.56
CA ALA A 43 14.83 28.20 8.91
C ALA A 43 15.97 27.99 9.93
N ARG A 44 15.75 27.11 10.92
CA ARG A 44 16.74 26.81 11.95
C ARG A 44 17.82 25.83 11.49
N TRP A 45 17.44 24.81 10.73
CA TRP A 45 18.31 23.74 10.23
C TRP A 45 18.04 23.43 8.75
N PRO A 46 18.57 24.24 7.81
CA PRO A 46 18.24 24.12 6.38
C PRO A 46 18.60 22.78 5.72
N LYS A 47 19.52 22.02 6.32
CA LYS A 47 20.00 20.72 5.84
C LYS A 47 19.39 19.53 6.59
N ALA A 48 18.48 19.76 7.53
CA ALA A 48 17.82 18.68 8.23
C ALA A 48 16.96 17.87 7.24
N ILE A 49 16.98 16.55 7.42
CA ILE A 49 16.04 15.65 6.75
C ILE A 49 14.86 15.48 7.68
N VAL A 50 13.66 15.73 7.18
CA VAL A 50 12.43 15.50 7.93
C VAL A 50 11.82 14.18 7.47
N GLN A 51 11.47 13.30 8.41
CA GLN A 51 10.76 12.06 8.11
C GLN A 51 9.38 12.14 8.75
N PHE A 52 8.33 11.98 7.94
CA PHE A 52 6.96 11.86 8.43
C PHE A 52 6.61 10.39 8.64
N GLU A 53 5.95 10.12 9.77
CA GLU A 53 5.64 8.78 10.27
C GLU A 53 4.23 8.76 10.87
N ASP A 54 3.48 7.69 10.66
CA ASP A 54 2.18 7.38 11.29
C ASP A 54 1.10 8.47 11.07
N PHE A 55 1.16 9.17 9.93
CA PHE A 55 0.09 10.08 9.53
C PHE A 55 -1.08 9.29 8.96
N GLN A 56 -2.31 9.74 9.26
CA GLN A 56 -3.50 9.23 8.57
C GLN A 56 -3.33 9.38 7.05
N MET A 57 -3.82 8.41 6.28
CA MET A 57 -3.57 8.32 4.83
C MET A 57 -3.77 9.65 4.07
N LYS A 58 -4.89 10.36 4.32
CA LYS A 58 -5.18 11.66 3.70
C LYS A 58 -4.05 12.67 3.94
N TRP A 59 -3.56 12.76 5.18
CA TRP A 59 -2.52 13.70 5.57
C TRP A 59 -1.14 13.24 5.11
N ALA A 60 -0.86 11.94 5.11
CA ALA A 60 0.39 11.39 4.60
C ALA A 60 0.61 11.77 3.13
N PHE A 61 -0.43 11.65 2.29
CA PHE A 61 -0.35 12.04 0.88
C PHE A 61 -0.36 13.56 0.68
N GLU A 62 -1.27 14.28 1.35
CA GLU A 62 -1.39 15.74 1.22
C GLU A 62 -0.09 16.44 1.62
N THR A 63 0.45 16.12 2.79
CA THR A 63 1.69 16.74 3.28
C THR A 63 2.90 16.36 2.43
N LEU A 64 3.01 15.09 2.01
CA LEU A 64 4.08 14.67 1.11
C LEU A 64 4.04 15.46 -0.20
N GLN A 65 2.87 15.63 -0.81
CA GLN A 65 2.72 16.38 -2.05
C GLN A 65 3.02 17.87 -1.85
N ARG A 66 2.54 18.46 -0.75
CA ARG A 66 2.72 19.88 -0.41
C ARG A 66 4.18 20.24 -0.20
N TYR A 67 4.94 19.38 0.46
CA TYR A 67 6.27 19.77 0.95
C TYR A 67 7.43 19.27 0.08
N ARG A 68 7.34 18.10 -0.56
CA ARG A 68 8.50 17.37 -1.15
C ARG A 68 9.33 18.13 -2.19
N SER A 69 8.76 19.16 -2.81
CA SER A 69 9.46 20.01 -3.80
C SER A 69 10.20 21.18 -3.16
N ARG A 70 9.91 21.49 -1.89
CA ARG A 70 10.40 22.66 -1.15
C ARG A 70 11.37 22.29 -0.05
N PHE A 71 11.16 21.15 0.63
CA PHE A 71 11.99 20.72 1.75
C PHE A 71 12.58 19.32 1.50
N CYS A 72 13.70 19.03 2.17
CA CYS A 72 14.26 17.68 2.21
C CYS A 72 13.46 16.83 3.20
N MET A 73 12.33 16.26 2.76
CA MET A 73 11.54 15.30 3.53
C MET A 73 11.11 14.10 2.70
N PHE A 74 10.71 13.07 3.42
CA PHE A 74 9.99 11.93 2.89
C PHE A 74 8.99 11.43 3.94
N ASN A 75 8.09 10.54 3.52
CA ASN A 75 7.19 9.83 4.42
C ASN A 75 7.56 8.33 4.38
N ASP A 76 7.84 7.71 5.53
CA ASP A 76 8.32 6.32 5.57
C ASP A 76 7.21 5.31 5.26
N ASP A 77 6.00 5.54 5.78
CA ASP A 77 4.83 4.70 5.50
C ASP A 77 4.53 4.61 3.99
N VAL A 78 4.72 5.71 3.26
CA VAL A 78 4.47 5.79 1.82
C VAL A 78 5.69 5.36 1.01
N GLN A 79 6.86 5.94 1.27
CA GLN A 79 8.05 5.78 0.41
C GLN A 79 9.02 4.72 0.94
N GLY A 80 9.23 4.65 2.25
CA GLY A 80 10.10 3.65 2.89
C GLY A 80 9.54 2.24 2.69
N THR A 81 8.27 2.04 3.07
CA THR A 81 7.55 0.78 2.85
C THR A 81 7.52 0.39 1.38
N ALA A 82 7.29 1.35 0.48
CA ALA A 82 7.32 1.11 -0.96
C ALA A 82 8.69 0.65 -1.47
N GLY A 83 9.78 1.23 -0.97
CA GLY A 83 11.14 0.85 -1.33
C GLY A 83 11.46 -0.59 -0.95
N VAL A 84 11.20 -0.98 0.31
CA VAL A 84 11.48 -2.33 0.79
C VAL A 84 10.55 -3.37 0.15
N ALA A 85 9.26 -3.06 -0.03
CA ALA A 85 8.33 -3.96 -0.70
C ALA A 85 8.74 -4.21 -2.15
N LEU A 86 9.10 -3.16 -2.91
CA LEU A 86 9.55 -3.31 -4.28
C LEU A 86 10.83 -4.16 -4.36
N ALA A 87 11.80 -3.94 -3.47
CA ALA A 87 13.00 -4.77 -3.41
C ALA A 87 12.66 -6.24 -3.18
N GLY A 88 11.72 -6.52 -2.26
CA GLY A 88 11.18 -7.85 -2.01
C GLY A 88 10.49 -8.46 -3.23
N LEU A 89 9.60 -7.70 -3.89
CA LEU A 89 8.90 -8.13 -5.10
C LEU A 89 9.86 -8.50 -6.24
N LEU A 90 10.88 -7.68 -6.49
CA LEU A 90 11.92 -7.98 -7.49
C LEU A 90 12.76 -9.19 -7.09
N GLY A 91 13.02 -9.36 -5.79
CA GLY A 91 13.63 -10.57 -5.22
C GLY A 91 12.78 -11.82 -5.47
N ALA A 92 11.46 -11.74 -5.30
CA ALA A 92 10.54 -12.84 -5.57
C ALA A 92 10.55 -13.25 -7.04
N VAL A 93 10.56 -12.29 -7.98
CA VAL A 93 10.71 -12.58 -9.42
C VAL A 93 11.98 -13.39 -9.70
N ARG A 94 13.10 -13.01 -9.09
CA ARG A 94 14.38 -13.74 -9.22
C ARG A 94 14.32 -15.12 -8.58
N ALA A 95 13.72 -15.25 -7.40
CA ALA A 95 13.57 -16.52 -6.70
C ALA A 95 12.68 -17.51 -7.48
N GLN A 96 11.72 -17.00 -8.26
CA GLN A 96 10.91 -17.78 -9.20
C GLN A 96 11.69 -18.23 -10.46
N GLY A 97 12.97 -17.89 -10.58
CA GLY A 97 13.80 -18.20 -11.74
C GLY A 97 13.44 -17.40 -12.99
N ARG A 98 12.69 -16.29 -12.84
CA ARG A 98 12.23 -15.47 -13.96
C ARG A 98 13.17 -14.27 -14.20
N PRO A 99 13.32 -13.81 -15.46
CA PRO A 99 13.99 -12.54 -15.74
C PRO A 99 13.29 -11.37 -15.03
N LEU A 100 14.04 -10.35 -14.59
CA LEU A 100 13.44 -9.17 -13.94
C LEU A 100 12.40 -8.46 -14.81
N ALA A 101 12.53 -8.52 -16.14
CA ALA A 101 11.53 -7.98 -17.06
C ALA A 101 10.15 -8.64 -16.94
N ASP A 102 10.07 -9.87 -16.41
CA ASP A 102 8.80 -10.54 -16.12
C ASP A 102 8.11 -10.01 -14.85
N PHE A 103 8.70 -9.03 -14.15
CA PHE A 103 8.01 -8.32 -13.08
C PHE A 103 6.70 -7.68 -13.57
N THR A 104 6.61 -7.31 -14.85
CA THR A 104 5.36 -6.77 -15.43
C THR A 104 4.29 -7.82 -15.66
N LYS A 105 4.62 -9.11 -15.56
CA LYS A 105 3.69 -10.24 -15.74
C LYS A 105 3.25 -10.84 -14.40
N GLN A 106 3.57 -10.18 -13.29
CA GLN A 106 3.31 -10.69 -11.95
C GLN A 106 1.86 -10.46 -11.56
N LYS A 107 1.12 -11.51 -11.24
CA LYS A 107 -0.22 -11.36 -10.65
C LYS A 107 -0.07 -11.10 -9.16
N ILE A 108 -0.35 -9.87 -8.72
CA ILE A 108 -0.11 -9.43 -7.34
C ILE A 108 -1.44 -9.11 -6.67
N VAL A 109 -1.80 -9.89 -5.65
CA VAL A 109 -2.96 -9.59 -4.79
C VAL A 109 -2.48 -8.78 -3.60
N VAL A 110 -3.08 -7.61 -3.38
CA VAL A 110 -2.72 -6.67 -2.33
C VAL A 110 -3.88 -6.53 -1.35
N VAL A 111 -3.63 -6.77 -0.08
CA VAL A 111 -4.59 -6.63 1.00
C VAL A 111 -4.23 -5.41 1.83
N GLY A 112 -5.03 -4.35 1.73
CA GLY A 112 -4.76 -3.06 2.35
C GLY A 112 -4.62 -1.95 1.30
N ALA A 113 -5.61 -1.07 1.25
CA ALA A 113 -5.67 0.09 0.37
C ALA A 113 -5.27 1.40 1.08
N GLY A 114 -4.47 1.32 2.15
CA GLY A 114 -3.96 2.46 2.91
C GLY A 114 -2.75 3.13 2.27
N SER A 115 -2.12 4.08 2.99
CA SER A 115 -0.93 4.81 2.56
C SER A 115 0.20 3.90 2.09
N ALA A 116 0.52 2.85 2.87
CA ALA A 116 1.53 1.87 2.54
C ALA A 116 1.19 1.08 1.27
N GLY A 117 -0.01 0.50 1.18
CA GLY A 117 -0.49 -0.24 0.01
C GLY A 117 -0.38 0.58 -1.27
N ILE A 118 -0.94 1.79 -1.25
CA ILE A 118 -0.92 2.71 -2.39
C ILE A 118 0.50 3.20 -2.73
N GLY A 119 1.34 3.44 -1.72
CA GLY A 119 2.75 3.76 -1.90
C GLY A 119 3.50 2.66 -2.67
N VAL A 120 3.35 1.40 -2.24
CA VAL A 120 3.96 0.24 -2.90
C VAL A 120 3.48 0.10 -4.34
N LEU A 121 2.17 0.20 -4.57
CA LEU A 121 1.55 0.10 -5.89
C LEU A 121 2.07 1.16 -6.86
N ASN A 122 2.16 2.41 -6.42
CA ASN A 122 2.71 3.51 -7.23
C ASN A 122 4.20 3.25 -7.55
N MET A 123 5.01 2.85 -6.56
CA MET A 123 6.43 2.58 -6.77
C MET A 123 6.65 1.39 -7.72
N ALA A 124 5.86 0.33 -7.58
CA ALA A 124 5.89 -0.82 -8.47
C ALA A 124 5.53 -0.42 -9.91
N LYS A 125 4.48 0.37 -10.11
CA LYS A 125 4.10 0.91 -11.42
C LYS A 125 5.23 1.76 -12.03
N HIS A 126 5.86 2.63 -11.25
CA HIS A 126 7.02 3.41 -11.70
C HIS A 126 8.22 2.54 -12.08
N ALA A 127 8.48 1.47 -11.33
CA ALA A 127 9.56 0.53 -11.64
C ALA A 127 9.29 -0.21 -12.95
N MET A 128 8.06 -0.67 -13.18
CA MET A 128 7.64 -1.33 -14.43
C MET A 128 7.88 -0.43 -15.65
N LEU A 129 7.48 0.85 -15.58
CA LEU A 129 7.66 1.81 -16.67
C LEU A 129 9.13 2.08 -17.03
N ARG A 130 10.07 1.73 -16.15
CA ARG A 130 11.51 1.86 -16.39
C ARG A 130 12.15 0.58 -16.91
N MET A 131 11.43 -0.54 -16.97
CA MET A 131 11.97 -1.81 -17.44
C MET A 131 12.04 -1.86 -18.98
N PRO A 132 13.07 -2.51 -19.57
CA PRO A 132 13.17 -2.66 -21.02
C PRO A 132 11.97 -3.41 -21.63
N GLY A 133 11.52 -2.99 -22.81
CA GLY A 133 10.40 -3.64 -23.52
C GLY A 133 9.00 -3.19 -23.08
N THR A 134 8.91 -2.26 -22.13
CA THR A 134 7.63 -1.73 -21.61
C THR A 134 7.18 -0.44 -22.29
N HIS A 135 7.84 -0.01 -23.38
CA HIS A 135 7.39 1.12 -24.20
C HIS A 135 5.93 0.96 -24.64
N LYS A 136 5.49 -0.29 -24.89
CA LYS A 136 4.09 -0.63 -25.14
C LYS A 136 3.18 -0.51 -23.92
N ILE A 137 3.68 -0.69 -22.69
CA ILE A 137 2.89 -0.52 -21.45
C ILE A 137 2.61 0.97 -21.19
N GLY A 138 3.54 1.85 -21.55
CA GLY A 138 3.29 3.30 -21.58
C GLY A 138 2.26 3.72 -22.63
N GLU A 139 2.21 3.02 -23.77
CA GLU A 139 1.24 3.23 -24.86
C GLU A 139 -0.12 2.55 -24.63
N LEU A 140 -0.17 1.42 -23.90
CA LEU A 140 -1.39 0.68 -23.52
C LEU A 140 -2.27 1.45 -22.51
N GLY A 141 -1.82 2.62 -22.05
CA GLY A 141 -2.55 3.46 -21.12
C GLY A 141 -2.89 2.74 -19.81
N GLU A 142 -4.00 3.11 -19.20
CA GLU A 142 -4.53 2.54 -17.94
C GLU A 142 -4.90 1.05 -18.02
N GLY A 143 -4.69 0.38 -19.16
CA GLY A 143 -5.16 -0.98 -19.42
C GLY A 143 -4.36 -2.09 -18.73
N HIS A 144 -3.05 -1.93 -18.54
CA HIS A 144 -2.23 -2.95 -17.89
C HIS A 144 -2.21 -2.72 -16.37
N ASN A 145 -3.08 -3.42 -15.66
CA ASN A 145 -3.09 -3.46 -14.20
C ASN A 145 -2.80 -4.90 -13.75
N GLN A 146 -1.71 -5.11 -13.01
CA GLN A 146 -1.33 -6.43 -12.51
C GLN A 146 -1.65 -6.61 -11.01
N PHE A 147 -2.38 -5.64 -10.45
CA PHE A 147 -2.71 -5.57 -9.04
C PHE A 147 -4.21 -5.81 -8.81
N TRP A 148 -4.53 -6.67 -7.83
CA TRP A 148 -5.87 -6.86 -7.31
C TRP A 148 -5.88 -6.37 -5.87
N VAL A 149 -6.47 -5.20 -5.64
CA VAL A 149 -6.43 -4.51 -4.34
C VAL A 149 -7.71 -4.80 -3.56
N LEU A 150 -7.57 -5.23 -2.32
CA LEU A 150 -8.67 -5.47 -1.39
C LEU A 150 -8.58 -4.49 -0.22
N ASP A 151 -9.74 -3.98 0.21
CA ASP A 151 -9.92 -3.29 1.48
C ASP A 151 -10.80 -4.10 2.45
N LYS A 152 -11.31 -3.44 3.49
CA LYS A 152 -12.18 -4.05 4.51
C LYS A 152 -13.49 -4.61 3.93
N ASP A 153 -13.94 -4.10 2.78
CA ASP A 153 -15.18 -4.51 2.13
C ASP A 153 -14.92 -5.49 0.96
N GLY A 154 -13.67 -5.89 0.74
CA GLY A 154 -13.25 -6.89 -0.27
C GLY A 154 -12.57 -6.28 -1.50
N LEU A 155 -12.58 -7.01 -2.61
CA LEU A 155 -11.98 -6.57 -3.89
C LEU A 155 -12.54 -5.23 -4.36
N ILE A 156 -11.65 -4.31 -4.71
CA ILE A 156 -11.99 -2.97 -5.21
C ILE A 156 -12.09 -2.99 -6.74
N THR A 157 -13.26 -2.66 -7.25
CA THR A 157 -13.53 -2.49 -8.68
C THR A 157 -14.01 -1.08 -9.01
N LYS A 158 -14.07 -0.75 -10.30
CA LYS A 158 -14.60 0.52 -10.82
C LYS A 158 -16.07 0.75 -10.48
N SER A 159 -16.78 -0.25 -9.97
CA SER A 159 -18.17 -0.10 -9.51
C SER A 159 -18.30 0.42 -8.07
N ARG A 160 -17.22 0.39 -7.27
CA ARG A 160 -17.20 0.95 -5.92
C ARG A 160 -17.40 2.47 -5.96
N LYS A 161 -18.33 2.96 -5.15
CA LYS A 161 -18.61 4.39 -4.95
C LYS A 161 -17.69 4.96 -3.87
N ASP A 162 -17.48 6.27 -3.93
CA ASP A 162 -16.77 7.05 -2.89
C ASP A 162 -15.34 6.57 -2.59
N LEU A 163 -14.64 6.10 -3.61
CA LEU A 163 -13.22 5.74 -3.49
C LEU A 163 -12.33 6.99 -3.45
N ASP A 164 -11.31 6.93 -2.60
CA ASP A 164 -10.19 7.87 -2.67
C ASP A 164 -9.56 7.81 -4.08
N PRO A 165 -9.30 8.95 -4.74
CA PRO A 165 -8.71 8.99 -6.09
C PRO A 165 -7.37 8.25 -6.20
N ALA A 166 -6.60 8.17 -5.11
CA ALA A 166 -5.34 7.42 -5.06
C ALA A 166 -5.56 5.91 -5.12
N VAL A 167 -6.71 5.41 -4.65
CA VAL A 167 -7.12 4.00 -4.70
C VAL A 167 -7.82 3.70 -6.03
N ALA A 168 -8.68 4.61 -6.51
CA ALA A 168 -9.47 4.44 -7.73
C ALA A 168 -8.63 4.10 -8.97
N ARG A 169 -7.40 4.61 -9.07
CA ARG A 169 -6.47 4.30 -10.18
C ARG A 169 -6.02 2.83 -10.24
N PHE A 170 -6.20 2.08 -9.16
CA PHE A 170 -5.86 0.64 -9.09
C PHE A 170 -7.11 -0.26 -9.09
N ALA A 171 -8.31 0.33 -9.12
CA ALA A 171 -9.55 -0.41 -9.16
C ALA A 171 -9.67 -1.24 -10.45
N ARG A 172 -10.10 -2.51 -10.32
CA ARG A 172 -10.33 -3.43 -11.45
C ARG A 172 -11.61 -3.07 -12.21
N GLY A 173 -11.70 -3.30 -13.51
CA GLY A 173 -12.95 -3.13 -14.24
C GLY A 173 -12.92 -3.69 -15.65
N TYR A 174 -13.94 -4.51 -15.97
CA TYR A 174 -14.41 -5.19 -17.20
C TYR A 174 -13.59 -5.15 -18.51
N GLY A 175 -12.27 -5.03 -18.45
CA GLY A 175 -11.38 -5.10 -19.59
C GLY A 175 -11.01 -6.53 -19.97
N PRO A 176 -10.34 -6.74 -21.11
CA PRO A 176 -9.93 -8.06 -21.60
C PRO A 176 -8.89 -8.78 -20.71
N GLU A 177 -8.24 -8.06 -19.78
CA GLU A 177 -7.32 -8.63 -18.78
C GLU A 177 -7.99 -8.95 -17.44
N GLU A 178 -9.33 -8.84 -17.35
CA GLU A 178 -10.08 -9.18 -16.15
C GLU A 178 -10.31 -10.68 -15.99
N VAL A 179 -10.35 -11.12 -14.74
CA VAL A 179 -10.66 -12.52 -14.43
C VAL A 179 -12.17 -12.66 -14.35
N GLU A 180 -12.73 -13.57 -15.15
CA GLU A 180 -14.16 -13.86 -15.16
C GLU A 180 -14.67 -14.24 -13.76
N ASP A 181 -15.91 -13.81 -13.47
CA ASP A 181 -16.62 -14.01 -12.20
C ASP A 181 -16.03 -13.31 -10.96
N LEU A 182 -15.04 -12.43 -11.09
CA LEU A 182 -14.69 -11.54 -9.99
C LEU A 182 -15.62 -10.33 -9.95
N HIS A 183 -16.15 -10.06 -8.76
CA HIS A 183 -17.07 -8.95 -8.52
C HIS A 183 -16.56 -8.03 -7.41
N GLU A 184 -17.19 -6.86 -7.33
CA GLU A 184 -17.01 -5.91 -6.23
C GLU A 184 -17.24 -6.58 -4.87
N GLY A 185 -16.29 -6.37 -3.95
CA GLY A 185 -16.37 -6.94 -2.61
C GLY A 185 -16.11 -8.46 -2.54
N ALA A 186 -15.62 -9.09 -3.61
CA ALA A 186 -15.16 -10.48 -3.55
C ALA A 186 -14.13 -10.67 -2.42
N SER A 187 -14.24 -11.78 -1.70
CA SER A 187 -13.37 -12.10 -0.57
C SER A 187 -11.95 -12.42 -1.02
N LEU A 188 -10.98 -12.31 -0.09
CA LEU A 188 -9.59 -12.65 -0.39
C LEU A 188 -9.41 -14.05 -0.96
N VAL A 189 -10.12 -15.04 -0.39
CA VAL A 189 -10.02 -16.43 -0.85
C VAL A 189 -10.54 -16.59 -2.28
N GLU A 190 -11.68 -15.95 -2.60
CA GLU A 190 -12.24 -15.96 -3.97
C GLU A 190 -11.27 -15.35 -4.96
N VAL A 191 -10.70 -14.19 -4.63
CA VAL A 191 -9.69 -13.52 -5.44
C VAL A 191 -8.47 -14.41 -5.64
N VAL A 192 -7.93 -15.02 -4.58
CA VAL A 192 -6.75 -15.91 -4.70
C VAL A 192 -7.05 -17.12 -5.58
N LYS A 193 -8.20 -17.79 -5.38
CA LYS A 193 -8.59 -18.98 -6.18
C LYS A 193 -8.77 -18.65 -7.66
N LYS A 194 -9.34 -17.48 -7.98
CA LYS A 194 -9.62 -17.06 -9.36
C LYS A 194 -8.38 -16.46 -10.05
N VAL A 195 -7.68 -15.55 -9.36
CA VAL A 195 -6.48 -14.87 -9.91
C VAL A 195 -5.30 -15.83 -9.99
N LYS A 196 -5.19 -16.81 -9.09
CA LYS A 196 -4.01 -17.69 -8.93
C LYS A 196 -2.71 -16.88 -8.87
N PRO A 197 -2.60 -15.94 -7.91
CA PRO A 197 -1.57 -14.90 -7.93
C PRO A 197 -0.18 -15.46 -7.68
N HIS A 198 0.83 -14.81 -8.24
CA HIS A 198 2.23 -15.14 -7.98
C HIS A 198 2.72 -14.54 -6.66
N VAL A 199 2.10 -13.44 -6.23
CA VAL A 199 2.44 -12.74 -4.99
C VAL A 199 1.18 -12.37 -4.23
N LEU A 200 1.21 -12.59 -2.92
CA LEU A 200 0.23 -12.09 -1.96
C LEU A 200 0.91 -11.08 -1.02
N LEU A 201 0.41 -9.85 -0.97
CA LEU A 201 1.01 -8.72 -0.26
C LEU A 201 0.04 -8.16 0.78
N GLY A 202 0.38 -8.22 2.07
CA GLY A 202 -0.45 -7.83 3.19
C GLY A 202 0.04 -6.55 3.87
N LEU A 203 -0.74 -5.48 3.75
CA LEU A 203 -0.47 -4.10 4.18
C LEU A 203 -1.70 -3.47 4.87
N SER A 204 -2.56 -4.29 5.48
CA SER A 204 -3.83 -3.86 6.07
C SER A 204 -3.75 -3.49 7.55
N GLY A 205 -2.67 -3.86 8.25
CA GLY A 205 -2.59 -3.70 9.70
C GLY A 205 -3.53 -4.64 10.46
N VAL A 206 -3.95 -5.77 9.88
CA VAL A 206 -4.85 -6.74 10.51
C VAL A 206 -4.25 -8.14 10.46
N GLY A 207 -4.12 -8.76 11.63
CA GLY A 207 -3.58 -10.11 11.79
C GLY A 207 -4.55 -11.21 11.34
N GLY A 208 -4.00 -12.36 10.98
CA GLY A 208 -4.78 -13.57 10.68
C GLY A 208 -5.48 -13.60 9.32
N ILE A 209 -5.30 -12.58 8.47
CA ILE A 209 -5.93 -12.55 7.14
C ILE A 209 -5.40 -13.67 6.22
N PHE A 210 -4.10 -13.98 6.28
CA PHE A 210 -3.51 -15.08 5.54
C PHE A 210 -3.69 -16.40 6.31
N ASN A 211 -4.95 -16.80 6.46
CA ASN A 211 -5.35 -18.01 7.16
C ASN A 211 -5.10 -19.28 6.34
N GLU A 212 -5.37 -20.45 6.92
CA GLU A 212 -5.14 -21.75 6.28
C GLU A 212 -5.88 -21.89 4.92
N GLU A 213 -7.08 -21.33 4.78
CA GLU A 213 -7.82 -21.40 3.53
C GLU A 213 -7.14 -20.60 2.42
N VAL A 214 -6.70 -19.38 2.73
CA VAL A 214 -5.93 -18.53 1.80
C VAL A 214 -4.61 -19.22 1.42
N LEU A 215 -3.89 -19.78 2.39
CA LEU A 215 -2.62 -20.47 2.14
C LEU A 215 -2.80 -21.75 1.31
N LYS A 216 -3.89 -22.50 1.51
CA LYS A 216 -4.25 -23.64 0.66
C LYS A 216 -4.57 -23.19 -0.76
N ALA A 217 -5.33 -22.10 -0.92
CA ALA A 217 -5.62 -21.54 -2.24
C ALA A 217 -4.35 -21.04 -2.96
N MET A 218 -3.37 -20.50 -2.22
CA MET A 218 -2.08 -20.08 -2.79
C MET A 218 -1.26 -21.24 -3.36
N LYS A 219 -1.49 -22.51 -2.97
CA LYS A 219 -0.81 -23.67 -3.57
C LYS A 219 -1.18 -23.88 -5.04
N GLU A 220 -2.38 -23.42 -5.42
CA GLU A 220 -2.91 -23.46 -6.80
C GLU A 220 -2.45 -22.26 -7.63
N SER A 221 -1.43 -21.52 -7.16
CA SER A 221 -0.83 -20.40 -7.88
C SER A 221 -0.27 -20.83 -9.24
N ASP A 222 -0.33 -19.93 -10.23
CA ASP A 222 0.36 -20.13 -11.51
C ASP A 222 1.89 -19.91 -11.41
N SER A 223 2.38 -19.50 -10.23
CA SER A 223 3.81 -19.47 -9.93
C SER A 223 4.23 -20.77 -9.26
N PRO A 224 5.32 -21.43 -9.69
CA PRO A 224 5.85 -22.61 -9.01
C PRO A 224 6.44 -22.27 -7.63
N CYS A 225 6.72 -21.00 -7.36
CA CYS A 225 7.17 -20.50 -6.08
C CYS A 225 6.44 -19.17 -5.76
N PRO A 226 5.20 -19.24 -5.26
CA PRO A 226 4.46 -18.04 -4.89
C PRO A 226 5.08 -17.40 -3.65
N ALA A 227 5.08 -16.07 -3.62
CA ALA A 227 5.64 -15.30 -2.51
C ALA A 227 4.53 -14.67 -1.67
N ILE A 228 4.67 -14.72 -0.35
CA ILE A 228 3.72 -14.14 0.60
C ILE A 228 4.45 -13.15 1.50
N PHE A 229 4.03 -11.88 1.43
CA PHE A 229 4.58 -10.77 2.20
C PHE A 229 3.55 -10.35 3.25
N ALA A 230 3.68 -10.79 4.51
CA ALA A 230 2.91 -10.26 5.63
C ALA A 230 3.70 -9.12 6.28
N MET A 231 3.36 -7.87 5.92
CA MET A 231 4.13 -6.67 6.26
C MET A 231 3.44 -5.77 7.30
N SER A 232 2.46 -6.30 8.04
CA SER A 232 1.66 -5.53 9.00
C SER A 232 2.29 -5.55 10.40
N ASN A 233 2.53 -4.39 10.99
CA ASN A 233 3.11 -4.30 12.34
C ASN A 233 2.03 -4.01 13.41
N PRO A 234 2.24 -4.41 14.69
CA PRO A 234 3.29 -5.29 15.22
C PRO A 234 3.04 -6.79 14.93
N THR A 235 3.83 -7.72 15.48
CA THR A 235 3.74 -9.17 15.18
C THR A 235 2.34 -9.78 15.38
N THR A 236 1.56 -9.29 16.34
CA THR A 236 0.15 -9.69 16.52
C THR A 236 -0.74 -9.34 15.32
N LYS A 237 -0.29 -8.40 14.47
CA LYS A 237 -0.92 -7.96 13.23
C LYS A 237 -0.21 -8.47 11.97
N GLY A 238 1.01 -9.01 12.08
CA GLY A 238 1.62 -9.92 11.09
C GLY A 238 2.96 -9.47 10.48
N PHE A 239 4.08 -10.01 10.98
CA PHE A 239 5.38 -9.97 10.30
C PHE A 239 5.83 -11.40 9.93
N SER A 240 5.81 -11.74 8.65
CA SER A 240 6.53 -12.92 8.11
C SER A 240 6.62 -12.89 6.58
N LEU A 241 7.78 -13.24 6.04
CA LEU A 241 7.98 -13.53 4.62
C LEU A 241 8.00 -15.05 4.44
N TYR A 242 7.10 -15.58 3.62
CA TYR A 242 7.09 -16.99 3.25
C TYR A 242 7.29 -17.13 1.74
N LEU A 243 8.29 -17.92 1.35
CA LEU A 243 8.40 -18.48 0.01
C LEU A 243 7.86 -19.91 0.09
N LEU A 244 6.74 -20.18 -0.58
CA LEU A 244 6.20 -21.53 -0.64
C LEU A 244 6.90 -22.25 -1.80
N SER A 245 7.56 -23.39 -1.53
CA SER A 245 7.99 -24.32 -2.55
C SER A 245 6.95 -25.44 -2.67
N ASN A 246 6.52 -25.75 -3.89
CA ASN A 246 5.60 -26.88 -4.16
C ASN A 246 6.32 -28.24 -4.14
N THR A 247 7.16 -28.48 -3.13
CA THR A 247 7.81 -29.78 -2.88
C THR A 247 7.16 -30.48 -1.71
#